data_AF-A0A2E3RP57-F1
#
_entry.id   AF-A0A2E3RP57-F1
#
_cell.length_a   1.000
_cell.length_b   1.000
_cell.length_c   1.000
_cell.angle_alpha   90.00
_cell.angle_beta   90.00
_cell.angle_gamma   90.00
#
_symmetry.space_group_name_H-M   'P 1'
#
loop_
_entity.id
_entity.type
_entity.pdbx_description
1 polymer ?
#
loop_
_entity_poly.entity_id
_entity_poly.type
_entity_poly.pdbx_seq_one_letter_code
_entity_poly.pdbx_strand_id
1 'polypeptide(L)'
;MDSAEVIRKYFLEHRAKIIDIAAFLDRVDRADGDGASDYRIQAMREAIRIAGDLQPERARRILELLSDPSVEPIEQAPMKGAMGAHDPESDEGG
;
A
#
# COMPACT_ATOMS: atom_id res chain seq x y z
N MET A 1 7.31 4.62 26.91
CA MET A 1 6.42 3.50 26.57
C MET A 1 7.31 2.30 26.30
N ASP A 2 7.18 1.24 27.07
CA ASP A 2 7.91 -0.01 26.80
C ASP A 2 7.24 -0.81 25.66
N SER A 3 7.90 -1.88 25.20
CA SER A 3 7.38 -2.70 24.10
C SER A 3 6.03 -3.37 24.44
N ALA A 4 5.84 -3.78 25.69
CA ALA A 4 4.62 -4.46 26.13
C ALA A 4 3.44 -3.49 26.20
N GLU A 5 3.67 -2.23 26.60
CA GLU A 5 2.69 -1.16 26.55
C GLU A 5 2.27 -0.86 25.11
N VAL A 6 3.23 -0.72 24.18
CA VAL A 6 2.94 -0.51 22.74
C VAL A 6 2.06 -1.63 22.20
N ILE A 7 2.45 -2.88 22.46
CA ILE A 7 1.68 -4.05 22.00
C ILE A 7 0.26 -4.01 22.55
N ARG A 8 0.08 -3.85 23.87
CA ARG A 8 -1.27 -3.83 24.48
C ARG A 8 -2.16 -2.73 23.91
N LYS A 9 -1.59 -1.54 23.66
CA LYS A 9 -2.36 -0.41 23.14
C LYS A 9 -2.85 -0.63 21.71
N TYR A 10 -2.03 -1.25 20.85
CA TYR A 10 -2.26 -1.23 19.41
C TYR A 10 -2.63 -2.59 18.80
N PHE A 11 -2.34 -3.71 19.49
CA PHE A 11 -2.44 -5.04 18.89
C PHE A 11 -3.85 -5.38 18.36
N LEU A 12 -4.91 -5.11 19.13
CA LEU A 12 -6.27 -5.46 18.72
C LEU A 12 -6.73 -4.71 17.47
N GLU A 13 -6.39 -3.42 17.37
CA GLU A 13 -6.69 -2.60 16.20
C GLU A 13 -5.95 -3.09 14.95
N HIS A 14 -4.64 -3.38 15.08
CA HIS A 14 -3.83 -3.86 13.96
C HIS A 14 -4.23 -5.28 13.53
N ARG A 15 -4.62 -6.14 14.47
CA ARG A 15 -5.21 -7.46 14.17
C ARG A 15 -6.45 -7.30 13.28
N ALA A 16 -7.34 -6.36 13.61
CA ALA A 16 -8.54 -6.12 12.80
C ALA A 16 -8.18 -5.66 11.37
N LYS A 17 -7.22 -4.73 11.24
CA LYS A 17 -6.74 -4.25 9.93
C LYS A 17 -6.16 -5.36 9.07
N ILE A 18 -5.35 -6.25 9.66
CA ILE A 18 -4.77 -7.40 8.93
C ILE A 18 -5.86 -8.33 8.39
N ILE A 19 -6.87 -8.64 9.21
CA ILE A 19 -8.00 -9.48 8.79
C ILE A 19 -8.80 -8.81 7.67
N ASP A 20 -9.04 -7.50 7.78
CA ASP A 20 -9.79 -6.75 6.77
C ASP A 20 -9.07 -6.72 5.41
N ILE A 21 -7.76 -6.46 5.43
CA ILE A 21 -6.90 -6.51 4.23
C ILE A 21 -6.92 -7.92 3.59
N ALA A 22 -6.77 -8.97 4.39
CA ALA A 22 -6.81 -10.34 3.89
C ALA A 22 -8.18 -10.66 3.25
N ALA A 23 -9.27 -10.29 3.92
CA ALA A 23 -10.62 -10.49 3.38
C ALA A 23 -10.88 -9.67 2.10
N PHE A 24 -10.28 -8.49 1.98
CA PHE A 24 -10.31 -7.72 0.74
C PHE A 24 -9.59 -8.45 -0.40
N LEU A 25 -8.37 -8.94 -0.16
CA LEU A 25 -7.62 -9.71 -1.17
C LEU A 25 -8.37 -10.98 -1.58
N ASP A 26 -8.97 -11.71 -0.63
CA ASP A 26 -9.79 -12.89 -0.95
C ASP A 26 -11.00 -12.54 -1.84
N ARG A 27 -11.55 -11.33 -1.73
CA ARG A 27 -12.66 -10.86 -2.58
C ARG A 27 -12.17 -10.49 -3.97
N VAL A 28 -10.99 -9.88 -4.09
CA VAL A 28 -10.34 -9.59 -5.38
C VAL A 28 -10.09 -10.89 -6.13
N ASP A 29 -9.52 -11.89 -5.47
CA ASP A 29 -9.21 -13.20 -6.07
C ASP A 29 -10.48 -13.99 -6.50
N ARG A 30 -11.65 -13.64 -5.94
CA ARG A 30 -12.95 -14.25 -6.26
C ARG A 30 -13.79 -13.46 -7.27
N ALA A 31 -13.39 -12.23 -7.59
CA ALA A 31 -14.12 -11.38 -8.54
C ALA A 31 -13.83 -11.81 -9.99
N ASP A 32 -14.75 -11.48 -10.90
CA ASP A 32 -14.50 -11.64 -12.33
C ASP A 32 -13.44 -10.62 -12.81
N GLY A 33 -12.52 -11.07 -13.67
CA GLY A 33 -11.45 -10.24 -14.25
C GLY A 33 -10.05 -10.55 -13.69
N ASP A 34 -9.04 -9.81 -14.16
CA ASP A 34 -7.66 -9.93 -13.68
C ASP A 34 -7.35 -8.85 -12.62
N GLY A 35 -7.87 -9.06 -11.41
CA GLY A 35 -7.54 -8.19 -10.29
C GLY A 35 -6.08 -8.32 -9.83
N ALA A 36 -5.39 -9.41 -10.19
CA ALA A 36 -4.01 -9.65 -9.79
C ALA A 36 -3.03 -8.75 -10.55
N SER A 37 -3.37 -8.33 -11.77
CA SER A 37 -2.57 -7.40 -12.57
C SER A 37 -2.73 -5.93 -12.15
N ASP A 38 -3.75 -5.57 -11.36
CA ASP A 38 -3.96 -4.18 -10.92
C ASP A 38 -2.76 -3.70 -10.07
N TYR A 39 -2.11 -2.62 -10.51
CA TYR A 39 -0.89 -2.09 -9.87
C TYR A 39 -1.11 -1.73 -8.39
N ARG A 40 -2.34 -1.37 -7.97
CA ARG A 40 -2.66 -1.09 -6.55
C ARG A 40 -2.65 -2.36 -5.72
N ILE A 41 -3.07 -3.49 -6.30
CA ILE A 41 -3.00 -4.80 -5.66
C ILE A 41 -1.55 -5.25 -5.53
N GLN A 42 -0.73 -5.03 -6.57
CA GLN A 42 0.70 -5.31 -6.53
C GLN A 42 1.41 -4.46 -5.45
N ALA A 43 1.18 -3.14 -5.43
CA ALA A 43 1.74 -2.23 -4.45
C ALA A 43 1.32 -2.59 -3.01
N MET A 44 0.05 -2.98 -2.80
CA MET A 44 -0.42 -3.40 -1.47
C MET A 44 0.23 -4.70 -1.00
N ARG A 45 0.42 -5.69 -1.88
CA ARG A 45 1.14 -6.93 -1.55
C ARG A 45 2.58 -6.63 -1.12
N GLU A 46 3.24 -5.72 -1.82
CA GLU A 46 4.60 -5.30 -1.48
C GLU A 46 4.64 -4.49 -0.16
N ALA A 47 3.66 -3.63 0.09
CA ALA A 47 3.54 -2.90 1.35
C ALA A 47 3.39 -3.85 2.56
N ILE A 48 2.61 -4.94 2.41
CA ILE A 48 2.47 -5.98 3.44
C ILE A 48 3.81 -6.67 3.70
N ARG A 49 4.59 -6.95 2.64
CA ARG A 49 5.93 -7.53 2.76
C ARG A 49 6.87 -6.62 3.55
N ILE A 50 6.88 -5.32 3.25
CA ILE A 50 7.66 -4.32 4.00
C ILE A 50 7.20 -4.22 5.45
N ALA A 51 5.89 -4.23 5.70
CA ALA A 51 5.34 -4.15 7.06
C ALA A 51 5.76 -5.34 7.95
N GLY A 52 5.92 -6.53 7.35
CA GLY A 52 6.32 -7.76 8.03
C GLY A 52 7.83 -8.00 8.12
N ASP A 53 8.65 -7.21 7.42
CA ASP A 53 10.10 -7.41 7.45
C ASP A 53 10.71 -7.00 8.81
N LEU A 54 11.98 -7.32 9.06
CA LEU A 54 12.69 -6.92 10.30
C LEU A 54 13.54 -5.67 10.14
N GLN A 55 13.30 -4.87 9.09
CA GLN A 55 14.09 -3.69 8.75
C GLN A 55 13.47 -2.42 9.36
N PRO A 56 14.28 -1.40 9.69
CA PRO A 56 13.79 -0.14 10.24
C PRO A 56 12.93 0.64 9.23
N GLU A 57 12.27 1.71 9.70
CA GLU A 57 11.56 2.68 8.86
C GLU A 57 10.46 2.11 7.94
N ARG A 58 9.81 1.01 8.34
CA ARG A 58 8.74 0.35 7.53
C ARG A 58 7.68 1.33 7.03
N ALA A 59 7.23 2.25 7.90
CA ALA A 59 6.23 3.26 7.53
C ALA A 59 6.72 4.21 6.43
N ARG A 60 7.98 4.67 6.50
CA ARG A 60 8.59 5.52 5.46
C ARG A 60 8.70 4.76 4.15
N ARG A 61 9.21 3.52 4.20
CA ARG A 61 9.38 2.68 3.01
C ARG A 61 8.06 2.33 2.33
N ILE A 62 6.99 2.10 3.10
CA ILE A 62 5.63 1.90 2.56
C ILE A 62 5.10 3.21 1.95
N LEU A 63 5.32 4.35 2.59
CA LEU A 63 4.90 5.64 2.04
C LEU A 63 5.58 5.91 0.69
N GLU A 64 6.89 5.69 0.60
CA GLU A 64 7.66 5.86 -0.64
C GLU A 64 7.21 4.90 -1.73
N LEU A 65 6.97 3.62 -1.39
CA LEU A 65 6.42 2.64 -2.33
C LEU A 65 5.08 3.07 -2.94
N LEU A 66 4.23 3.75 -2.17
CA LEU A 66 2.89 4.16 -2.61
C LEU A 66 2.88 5.56 -3.27
N SER A 67 4.00 6.28 -3.24
CA SER A 67 4.09 7.66 -3.71
C SER A 67 4.65 7.72 -5.13
N ASP A 68 4.26 8.76 -5.86
CA ASP A 68 4.89 9.13 -7.12
C ASP A 68 6.33 9.61 -6.84
N PRO A 69 7.37 9.01 -7.48
CA PRO A 69 8.76 9.39 -7.27
C PRO A 69 9.18 10.65 -8.03
N SER A 70 8.32 11.18 -8.92
CA SER A 70 8.64 12.36 -9.74
C SER A 70 8.88 13.60 -8.87
N VAL A 71 9.92 14.35 -9.23
CA VAL A 71 10.30 15.59 -8.53
C VAL A 71 9.96 16.82 -9.37
N GLU A 72 9.80 16.64 -10.67
CA GLU A 72 9.29 17.64 -11.60
C GLU A 72 7.78 17.83 -11.44
N PRO A 73 7.30 19.06 -11.19
CA PRO A 73 5.86 19.31 -11.13
C PRO A 73 5.19 19.04 -12.49
N ILE A 74 4.12 18.27 -12.47
CA ILE A 74 3.23 18.13 -13.62
C ILE A 74 2.48 19.45 -13.87
N GLU A 75 2.34 19.84 -15.14
CA GLU A 75 1.66 21.10 -15.51
C GLU A 75 0.17 21.10 -15.12
N GLN A 76 -0.47 19.92 -15.15
CA GLN A 76 -1.85 19.74 -14.77
C GLN A 76 -2.09 18.33 -14.22
N ALA A 77 -2.86 18.23 -13.13
CA ALA A 77 -3.25 16.94 -12.57
C ALA A 77 -4.17 16.19 -13.56
N PRO A 78 -3.84 14.93 -13.93
CA PRO A 78 -4.64 14.16 -14.90
C PRO A 78 -6.03 13.82 -14.37
N MET A 79 -6.21 13.79 -13.05
CA MET A 79 -7.49 13.59 -12.38
C MET A 79 -7.55 14.29 -11.03
N LYS A 80 -8.76 14.58 -10.53
CA LYS A 80 -8.99 15.28 -9.25
C LYS A 80 -8.82 14.40 -7.99
N GLY A 81 -8.31 13.18 -8.12
CA GLY A 81 -8.24 12.21 -7.01
C GLY A 81 -6.91 11.49 -6.94
N ALA A 82 -6.39 11.29 -5.73
CA ALA A 82 -5.27 10.39 -5.49
C ALA A 82 -5.75 8.94 -5.59
N MET A 83 -5.06 8.11 -6.37
CA MET A 83 -5.38 6.69 -6.50
C MET A 83 -4.82 5.83 -5.34
N GLY A 84 -3.95 6.42 -4.51
CA GLY A 84 -3.39 5.78 -3.31
C GLY A 84 -2.20 4.86 -3.55
N ALA A 85 -1.77 4.68 -4.80
CA ALA A 85 -0.51 4.07 -5.22
C ALA A 85 -0.06 4.71 -6.55
N HIS A 86 1.25 4.68 -6.82
CA HIS A 86 1.82 5.09 -8.10
C HIS A 86 1.74 3.96 -9.13
N ASP A 87 1.34 4.30 -10.36
CA ASP A 87 1.28 3.37 -11.49
C ASP A 87 2.57 3.47 -12.31
N PRO A 88 3.49 2.50 -12.22
CA PRO A 88 4.78 2.58 -12.89
C PRO A 88 4.67 2.57 -14.42
N GLU A 89 3.56 2.08 -14.99
CA GLU A 89 3.33 2.10 -16.44
C GLU A 89 2.86 3.47 -16.94
N SER A 90 2.41 4.36 -16.04
CA SER A 90 2.01 5.73 -16.40
C SER A 90 3.19 6.66 -16.70
N ASP A 91 4.41 6.26 -16.34
CA ASP A 91 5.65 7.01 -16.57
C ASP A 91 6.32 6.67 -17.92
N GLU A 92 5.96 5.57 -18.58
CA GLU A 92 6.57 5.15 -19.87
C GLU A 92 5.94 5.80 -21.12
N GLY A 93 5.03 6.77 -20.95
CA GLY A 93 4.27 7.37 -22.04
C GLY A 93 4.03 8.88 -21.89
N GLY A 94 5.07 9.68 -22.17
CA GLY A 94 5.01 11.14 -22.31
C GLY A 94 6.14 11.69 -23.17
#